data_AF-A0A1Z5KIC9-F1
#
_entry.id   AF-A0A1Z5KIC9-F1
#
_cell.length_a   1.000
_cell.length_b   1.000
_cell.length_c   1.000
_cell.angle_alpha   90.00
_cell.angle_beta   90.00
_cell.angle_gamma   90.00
#
_symmetry.space_group_name_H-M   'P 1'
#
loop_
_entity.id
_entity.type
_entity.pdbx_description
1 polymer ?
#
loop_
_entity_poly.entity_id
_entity_poly.type
_entity_poly.pdbx_seq_one_letter_code
_entity_poly.pdbx_strand_id
1 'polypeptide(L)'
;MKPLLLLSGLVTVALSFQLEMRLFHRRQMIVTRESSRNNGNDKNDPELSSLVTARLPTSVDDQVRQCVQSIQLASADGTVRHAIRLLLPVIGATDLDDWPGGARQMMEAAAPMVEQIMIGLGVVDSTAIQKVCLDASDGVYAWMGQAESAANDCVFVLLPTAECVKAIRSLDEQVGPKRNLVLVNPQWRRRSDFGGFFGIDESSARYAEFYQPTFSLTNLICEGESVRILHNYNWPWRVYLREELVNGDVDWKMLGEKPFAKTPPEEGNEQPWNNKRDGGRLLDYGQPSYQEIIDMLKLSPGYVPKNPAERAAAAFAFIKDTL
;
A
#
# COMPACT_ATOMS: atom_id res chain seq x y z
N MET A 1 -47.89 28.53 -27.54
CA MET A 1 -48.15 27.23 -26.88
C MET A 1 -46.99 26.28 -27.14
N LYS A 2 -46.01 26.22 -26.23
CA LYS A 2 -44.96 25.19 -26.07
C LYS A 2 -44.00 25.58 -24.92
N PRO A 3 -44.46 25.56 -23.65
CA PRO A 3 -43.50 25.35 -22.56
C PRO A 3 -43.90 24.27 -21.55
N LEU A 4 -44.97 23.50 -21.79
CA LEU A 4 -45.49 22.52 -20.81
C LEU A 4 -44.89 21.10 -20.90
N LEU A 5 -44.15 20.76 -21.97
CA LEU A 5 -43.63 19.41 -22.20
C LEU A 5 -42.22 19.16 -21.64
N LEU A 6 -41.47 20.20 -21.27
CA LEU A 6 -40.11 20.07 -20.73
C LEU A 6 -40.10 19.83 -19.21
N LEU A 7 -41.14 20.23 -18.48
CA LEU A 7 -41.21 20.04 -17.03
C LEU A 7 -41.59 18.60 -16.62
N SER A 8 -42.33 17.85 -17.43
CA SER A 8 -42.70 16.46 -17.08
C SER A 8 -41.52 15.48 -17.21
N GLY A 9 -40.61 15.72 -18.15
CA GLY A 9 -39.41 14.89 -18.34
C GLY A 9 -38.40 15.02 -17.19
N LEU A 10 -38.14 16.25 -16.73
CA LEU A 10 -37.20 16.52 -15.62
C LEU A 10 -37.68 15.95 -14.28
N VAL A 11 -38.98 16.01 -14.00
CA VAL A 11 -39.57 15.41 -12.78
C VAL A 11 -39.45 13.88 -12.80
N THR A 12 -39.60 13.26 -13.97
CA THR A 12 -39.50 11.80 -14.10
C THR A 12 -38.06 11.29 -13.91
N VAL A 13 -37.07 12.03 -14.43
CA VAL A 13 -35.64 11.70 -14.22
C VAL A 13 -35.22 11.90 -12.77
N ALA A 14 -35.68 12.98 -12.11
CA ALA A 14 -35.38 13.24 -10.70
C ALA A 14 -35.99 12.17 -9.76
N LEU A 15 -37.20 11.70 -10.06
CA LEU A 15 -37.85 10.63 -9.30
C LEU A 15 -37.15 9.28 -9.48
N SER A 16 -36.68 8.95 -10.70
CA SER A 16 -35.88 7.74 -10.94
C SER A 16 -34.54 7.79 -10.21
N PHE A 17 -33.86 8.94 -10.21
CA PHE A 17 -32.60 9.14 -9.49
C PHE A 17 -32.76 9.04 -7.97
N GLN A 18 -33.86 9.58 -7.42
CA GLN A 18 -34.19 9.44 -6.00
C GLN A 18 -34.56 8.00 -5.62
N LEU A 19 -35.18 7.24 -6.52
CA LEU A 19 -35.50 5.83 -6.28
C LEU A 19 -34.25 4.95 -6.29
N GLU A 20 -33.32 5.18 -7.23
CA GLU A 20 -32.03 4.48 -7.29
C GLU A 20 -31.14 4.82 -6.09
N MET A 21 -31.08 6.09 -5.69
CA MET A 21 -30.36 6.52 -4.47
C MET A 21 -30.92 5.84 -3.21
N ARG A 22 -32.24 5.69 -3.10
CA ARG A 22 -32.88 4.97 -1.99
C ARG A 22 -32.62 3.47 -2.03
N LEU A 23 -32.58 2.86 -3.21
CA LEU A 23 -32.24 1.44 -3.38
C LEU A 23 -30.75 1.16 -3.11
N PHE A 24 -29.86 2.09 -3.49
CA PHE A 24 -28.43 2.03 -3.19
C PHE A 24 -28.16 2.17 -1.68
N HIS A 25 -28.78 3.15 -1.02
CA HIS A 25 -28.69 3.28 0.45
C HIS A 25 -29.30 2.07 1.18
N ARG A 26 -30.37 1.47 0.64
CA ARG A 26 -30.97 0.27 1.23
C ARG A 26 -30.10 -0.97 1.03
N ARG A 27 -29.36 -1.08 -0.09
CA ARG A 27 -28.35 -2.13 -0.32
C ARG A 27 -27.14 -1.95 0.58
N GLN A 28 -26.63 -0.73 0.74
CA GLN A 28 -25.54 -0.46 1.69
C GLN A 28 -25.96 -0.78 3.12
N MET A 29 -27.15 -0.37 3.57
CA MET A 29 -27.62 -0.70 4.92
C MET A 29 -27.88 -2.20 5.15
N ILE A 30 -28.23 -2.98 4.12
CA ILE A 30 -28.38 -4.44 4.26
C ILE A 30 -27.00 -5.09 4.45
N VAL A 31 -26.00 -4.68 3.68
CA VAL A 31 -24.61 -5.16 3.83
C VAL A 31 -24.03 -4.76 5.19
N THR A 32 -24.23 -3.53 5.65
CA THR A 32 -23.76 -3.09 6.98
C THR A 32 -24.49 -3.80 8.12
N ARG A 33 -25.79 -4.09 7.97
CA ARG A 33 -26.60 -4.75 9.01
C ARG A 33 -26.38 -6.26 9.09
N GLU A 34 -25.93 -6.90 8.01
CA GLU A 34 -25.43 -8.28 8.05
C GLU A 34 -24.06 -8.35 8.74
N SER A 35 -23.15 -7.40 8.47
CA SER A 35 -21.86 -7.31 9.19
C SER A 35 -22.01 -7.05 10.70
N SER A 36 -23.04 -6.32 11.13
CA SER A 36 -23.29 -6.09 12.58
C SER A 36 -24.05 -7.21 13.29
N ARG A 37 -24.52 -8.26 12.58
CA ARG A 37 -25.27 -9.38 13.18
C ARG A 37 -24.46 -10.66 13.40
N ASN A 38 -23.28 -10.79 12.81
CA ASN A 38 -22.41 -11.97 13.01
C ASN A 38 -21.43 -11.78 14.19
N ASN A 39 -21.96 -11.39 15.34
CA ASN A 39 -21.17 -11.33 16.59
C ASN A 39 -21.16 -12.70 17.30
N GLY A 40 -20.79 -13.75 16.58
CA GLY A 40 -20.75 -15.11 17.11
C GLY A 40 -20.01 -16.08 16.18
N ASN A 41 -18.77 -16.40 16.55
CA ASN A 41 -17.92 -17.45 15.96
C ASN A 41 -17.52 -17.26 14.49
N ASP A 42 -16.80 -16.18 14.17
CA ASP A 42 -15.95 -16.16 12.97
C ASP A 42 -14.72 -17.03 13.23
N LYS A 43 -14.87 -18.33 12.96
CA LYS A 43 -13.70 -19.11 12.54
C LYS A 43 -13.26 -18.48 11.22
N ASN A 44 -12.07 -17.89 11.19
CA ASN A 44 -11.39 -17.40 9.99
C ASN A 44 -11.66 -18.33 8.80
N ASP A 45 -12.65 -18.01 7.97
CA ASP A 45 -12.95 -18.78 6.78
C ASP A 45 -11.81 -18.52 5.78
N PRO A 46 -10.95 -19.52 5.50
CA PRO A 46 -9.79 -19.33 4.64
C PRO A 46 -10.20 -18.91 3.22
N GLU A 47 -11.39 -19.30 2.78
CA GLU A 47 -11.91 -19.03 1.44
C GLU A 47 -12.29 -17.55 1.30
N LEU A 48 -13.04 -17.00 2.27
CA LEU A 48 -13.41 -15.59 2.29
C LEU A 48 -12.19 -14.67 2.47
N SER A 49 -11.24 -15.11 3.30
CA SER A 49 -9.93 -14.47 3.48
C SER A 49 -9.19 -14.42 2.13
N SER A 50 -9.08 -15.52 1.40
CA SER A 50 -8.39 -15.55 0.10
C SER A 50 -9.01 -14.60 -0.93
N LEU A 51 -10.34 -14.44 -0.94
CA LEU A 51 -11.05 -13.54 -1.85
C LEU A 51 -10.75 -12.07 -1.59
N VAL A 52 -10.54 -11.67 -0.33
CA VAL A 52 -10.22 -10.29 0.03
C VAL A 52 -8.85 -9.88 -0.50
N THR A 53 -7.86 -10.78 -0.45
CA THR A 53 -6.48 -10.52 -0.93
C THR A 53 -6.27 -10.84 -2.41
N ALA A 54 -7.23 -11.49 -3.08
CA ALA A 54 -7.15 -11.86 -4.49
C ALA A 54 -7.35 -10.70 -5.49
N ARG A 55 -7.72 -9.49 -5.03
CA ARG A 55 -7.98 -8.33 -5.90
C ARG A 55 -7.29 -7.05 -5.45
N LEU A 56 -7.23 -6.06 -6.33
CA LEU A 56 -6.80 -4.72 -5.99
C LEU A 56 -7.71 -4.08 -4.92
N PRO A 57 -7.16 -3.40 -3.89
CA PRO A 57 -7.95 -2.59 -2.98
C PRO A 57 -8.79 -1.52 -3.71
N THR A 58 -10.04 -1.40 -3.29
CA THR A 58 -11.02 -0.45 -3.86
C THR A 58 -11.22 0.80 -3.00
N SER A 59 -10.72 0.78 -1.76
CA SER A 59 -10.75 1.92 -0.83
C SER A 59 -9.58 1.86 0.16
N VAL A 60 -9.41 2.91 0.97
CA VAL A 60 -8.42 2.95 2.06
C VAL A 60 -8.72 1.87 3.10
N ASP A 61 -9.97 1.73 3.54
CA ASP A 61 -10.36 0.71 4.52
C ASP A 61 -10.13 -0.72 4.00
N ASP A 62 -10.36 -0.93 2.71
CA ASP A 62 -10.14 -2.20 2.05
C ASP A 62 -8.65 -2.53 1.92
N GLN A 63 -7.81 -1.52 1.65
CA GLN A 63 -6.35 -1.64 1.72
C GLN A 63 -5.89 -2.02 3.13
N VAL A 64 -6.44 -1.37 4.17
CA VAL A 64 -6.16 -1.68 5.58
C VAL A 64 -6.54 -3.14 5.89
N ARG A 65 -7.75 -3.58 5.52
CA ARG A 65 -8.19 -4.97 5.74
C ARG A 65 -7.28 -5.99 5.07
N GLN A 66 -6.92 -5.77 3.80
CA GLN A 66 -5.98 -6.63 3.09
C GLN A 66 -4.60 -6.66 3.76
N CYS A 67 -4.11 -5.53 4.25
CA CYS A 67 -2.83 -5.44 4.94
C CYS A 67 -2.84 -6.22 6.27
N VAL A 68 -3.87 -6.03 7.10
CA VAL A 68 -4.08 -6.78 8.35
C VAL A 68 -4.03 -8.28 8.09
N GLN A 69 -4.81 -8.74 7.09
CA GLN A 69 -4.89 -10.15 6.76
C GLN A 69 -3.55 -10.71 6.27
N SER A 70 -2.83 -9.98 5.42
CA SER A 70 -1.49 -10.37 4.98
C SER A 70 -0.52 -10.53 6.15
N ILE A 71 -0.53 -9.61 7.12
CA ILE A 71 0.32 -9.69 8.32
C ILE A 71 -0.09 -10.89 9.18
N GLN A 72 -1.38 -11.10 9.41
CA GLN A 72 -1.88 -12.24 10.21
C GLN A 72 -1.48 -13.58 9.62
N LEU A 73 -1.63 -13.76 8.30
CA LEU A 73 -1.21 -14.97 7.60
C LEU A 73 0.31 -15.18 7.73
N ALA A 74 1.09 -14.12 7.53
CA ALA A 74 2.54 -14.17 7.69
C ALA A 74 2.95 -14.52 9.12
N SER A 75 2.32 -13.92 10.13
CA SER A 75 2.57 -14.22 11.55
C SER A 75 2.20 -15.65 11.91
N ALA A 76 1.10 -16.19 11.36
CA ALA A 76 0.71 -17.58 11.55
C ALA A 76 1.75 -18.56 10.97
N ASP A 77 2.41 -18.17 9.87
CA ASP A 77 3.53 -18.92 9.25
C ASP A 77 4.88 -18.66 9.94
N GLY A 78 4.93 -17.85 11.00
CA GLY A 78 6.12 -17.57 11.81
C GLY A 78 6.90 -16.31 11.42
N THR A 79 6.45 -15.55 10.42
CA THR A 79 7.05 -14.26 10.05
C THR A 79 6.57 -13.15 10.99
N VAL A 80 7.51 -12.57 11.75
CA VAL A 80 7.22 -11.51 12.73
C VAL A 80 7.92 -10.17 12.41
N ARG A 81 8.69 -10.11 11.32
CA ARG A 81 9.34 -8.90 10.82
C ARG A 81 8.78 -8.59 9.44
N HIS A 82 7.98 -7.54 9.39
CA HIS A 82 7.17 -7.20 8.22
C HIS A 82 7.66 -5.87 7.63
N ALA A 83 7.84 -5.80 6.33
CA ALA A 83 7.88 -4.54 5.60
C ALA A 83 6.54 -4.38 4.88
N ILE A 84 5.88 -3.24 5.07
CA ILE A 84 4.66 -2.91 4.34
C ILE A 84 4.80 -1.61 3.57
N ARG A 85 4.16 -1.54 2.40
CA ARG A 85 3.97 -0.31 1.65
C ARG A 85 2.49 -0.04 1.44
N LEU A 86 2.04 1.11 1.93
CA LEU A 86 0.69 1.63 1.83
C LEU A 86 0.68 2.76 0.79
N LEU A 87 -0.29 2.68 -0.12
CA LEU A 87 -0.65 3.80 -0.98
C LEU A 87 -1.45 4.80 -0.13
N LEU A 88 -0.82 5.93 0.17
CA LEU A 88 -1.37 6.94 1.06
C LEU A 88 -2.46 7.76 0.35
N PRO A 89 -3.56 8.09 1.04
CA PRO A 89 -4.57 9.00 0.49
C PRO A 89 -4.03 10.43 0.39
N VAL A 90 -4.50 11.17 -0.61
CA VAL A 90 -4.26 12.62 -0.70
C VAL A 90 -5.07 13.30 0.40
N ILE A 91 -4.39 14.06 1.26
CA ILE A 91 -5.01 14.78 2.38
C ILE A 91 -4.90 16.30 2.15
N GLY A 92 -6.01 16.93 1.76
CA GLY A 92 -6.09 18.38 1.54
C GLY A 92 -6.61 18.77 0.16
N ALA A 93 -7.00 20.05 0.02
CA ALA A 93 -7.32 20.68 -1.27
C ALA A 93 -6.18 21.64 -1.60
N THR A 94 -5.47 21.44 -2.70
CA THR A 94 -4.42 22.36 -3.16
C THR A 94 -4.61 22.68 -4.64
N ASP A 95 -5.59 23.56 -4.89
CA ASP A 95 -5.48 24.50 -6.00
C ASP A 95 -4.28 25.43 -5.69
N LEU A 96 -3.21 25.32 -6.48
CA LEU A 96 -1.94 26.08 -6.42
C LEU A 96 -0.86 25.60 -5.44
N ASP A 97 0.15 24.93 -6.01
CA ASP A 97 1.60 25.18 -5.80
C ASP A 97 2.29 24.89 -4.46
N ASP A 98 1.76 24.01 -3.61
CA ASP A 98 2.51 23.53 -2.43
C ASP A 98 2.40 22.02 -2.20
N TRP A 99 3.19 21.23 -2.93
CA TRP A 99 3.79 20.03 -2.34
C TRP A 99 5.11 19.67 -3.02
N PRO A 100 6.16 19.46 -2.21
CA PRO A 100 6.76 18.15 -2.16
C PRO A 100 6.63 17.68 -0.74
N GLY A 101 6.20 16.45 -0.57
CA GLY A 101 5.78 16.08 0.73
C GLY A 101 6.82 15.82 1.77
N GLY A 102 7.08 16.83 2.60
CA GLY A 102 7.77 16.62 3.85
C GLY A 102 7.12 15.45 4.59
N ALA A 103 7.97 14.61 5.20
CA ALA A 103 7.55 13.40 5.91
C ALA A 103 6.39 13.61 6.88
N ARG A 104 6.21 14.86 7.36
CA ARG A 104 5.08 15.31 8.18
C ARG A 104 3.69 15.03 7.56
N GLN A 105 3.37 15.42 6.32
CA GLN A 105 2.01 15.08 5.82
C GLN A 105 1.91 13.63 5.36
N MET A 106 3.01 13.00 4.91
CA MET A 106 2.98 11.54 4.69
C MET A 106 2.59 10.82 5.98
N MET A 107 3.06 11.30 7.12
CA MET A 107 2.68 10.78 8.42
C MET A 107 1.23 11.13 8.80
N GLU A 108 0.75 12.35 8.53
CA GLU A 108 -0.65 12.71 8.75
C GLU A 108 -1.61 11.79 7.94
N ALA A 109 -1.24 11.44 6.70
CA ALA A 109 -2.02 10.54 5.85
C ALA A 109 -1.92 9.08 6.31
N ALA A 110 -0.73 8.63 6.72
CA ALA A 110 -0.47 7.24 7.06
C ALA A 110 -0.90 6.87 8.48
N ALA A 111 -0.84 7.79 9.45
CA ALA A 111 -1.08 7.49 10.86
C ALA A 111 -2.46 6.86 11.11
N PRO A 112 -3.58 7.35 10.54
CA PRO A 112 -4.89 6.71 10.71
C PRO A 112 -4.91 5.27 10.17
N MET A 113 -4.24 5.02 9.05
CA MET A 113 -4.14 3.68 8.47
C MET A 113 -3.35 2.74 9.38
N VAL A 114 -2.22 3.21 9.93
CA VAL A 114 -1.39 2.43 10.86
C VAL A 114 -2.17 2.06 12.12
N GLU A 115 -2.89 3.02 12.72
CA GLU A 115 -3.70 2.77 13.91
C GLU A 115 -4.82 1.76 13.64
N GLN A 116 -5.51 1.87 12.50
CA GLN A 116 -6.53 0.89 12.10
C GLN A 116 -5.93 -0.51 11.84
N ILE A 117 -4.75 -0.60 11.23
CA ILE A 117 -4.05 -1.89 11.04
C ILE A 117 -3.72 -2.50 12.40
N MET A 118 -3.17 -1.72 13.33
CA MET A 118 -2.83 -2.21 14.68
C MET A 118 -4.06 -2.73 15.42
N ILE A 119 -5.18 -2.00 15.38
CA ILE A 119 -6.45 -2.43 15.95
C ILE A 119 -6.92 -3.74 15.27
N GLY A 120 -6.84 -3.82 13.94
CA GLY A 120 -7.16 -5.04 13.19
C GLY A 120 -6.28 -6.25 13.54
N LEU A 121 -5.08 -6.02 14.07
CA LEU A 121 -4.18 -7.06 14.59
C LEU A 121 -4.44 -7.43 16.06
N GLY A 122 -5.41 -6.79 16.72
CA GLY A 122 -5.83 -7.11 18.09
C GLY A 122 -5.32 -6.15 19.17
N VAL A 123 -4.76 -4.99 18.80
CA VAL A 123 -4.57 -3.87 19.75
C VAL A 123 -5.94 -3.37 20.21
N VAL A 124 -6.10 -3.16 21.52
CA VAL A 124 -7.41 -2.96 22.15
C VAL A 124 -8.19 -1.79 21.52
N ASP A 125 -7.56 -0.63 21.45
CA ASP A 125 -8.07 0.56 20.78
C ASP A 125 -6.93 1.57 20.53
N SER A 126 -7.26 2.75 19.99
CA SER A 126 -6.28 3.80 19.74
C SER A 126 -5.63 4.40 20.99
N THR A 127 -6.25 4.24 22.18
CA THR A 127 -5.69 4.73 23.45
C THR A 127 -4.61 3.81 23.99
N ALA A 128 -4.63 2.53 23.58
CA ALA A 128 -3.59 1.54 23.86
C ALA A 128 -2.35 1.67 22.94
N ILE A 129 -2.26 2.75 22.14
CA ILE A 129 -1.17 3.01 21.22
C ILE A 129 -0.31 4.16 21.74
N GLN A 130 0.95 3.86 22.08
CA GLN A 130 1.95 4.87 22.43
C GLN A 130 2.80 5.23 21.22
N LYS A 131 3.06 6.52 21.00
CA LYS A 131 3.92 7.02 19.93
C LYS A 131 5.28 7.45 20.49
N VAL A 132 6.36 6.98 19.89
CA VAL A 132 7.74 7.34 20.26
C VAL A 132 8.41 7.95 19.04
N CYS A 133 8.86 9.21 19.15
CA CYS A 133 9.64 9.85 18.10
C CYS A 133 11.03 9.21 18.03
N LEU A 134 11.41 8.66 16.87
CA LEU A 134 12.75 8.13 16.62
C LEU A 134 13.64 9.17 15.95
N ASP A 135 13.06 9.96 15.03
CA ASP A 135 13.74 11.06 14.34
C ASP A 135 12.73 12.18 14.07
N ALA A 136 12.93 13.33 14.73
CA ALA A 136 12.04 14.46 14.59
C ALA A 136 12.25 15.24 13.28
N SER A 137 13.46 15.22 12.72
CA SER A 137 13.78 15.91 11.47
C SER A 137 13.11 15.24 10.28
N ASP A 138 13.11 13.91 10.25
CA ASP A 138 12.54 13.12 9.15
C ASP A 138 11.15 12.57 9.47
N GLY A 139 10.56 12.96 10.60
CA GLY A 139 9.21 12.55 10.98
C GLY A 139 9.07 11.03 11.12
N VAL A 140 10.05 10.38 11.75
CA VAL A 140 10.04 8.93 11.98
C VAL A 140 9.58 8.63 13.39
N TYR A 141 8.54 7.80 13.50
CA TYR A 141 7.92 7.47 14.78
C TYR A 141 7.62 5.97 14.86
N ALA A 142 7.73 5.43 16.08
CA ALA A 142 7.28 4.09 16.42
C ALA A 142 5.94 4.14 17.16
N TRP A 143 4.96 3.38 16.69
CA TRP A 143 3.70 3.10 17.37
C TRP A 143 3.85 1.78 18.12
N MET A 144 3.66 1.81 19.43
CA MET A 144 3.71 0.65 20.30
C MET A 144 2.30 0.34 20.76
N GLY A 145 1.74 -0.77 20.29
CA GLY A 145 0.37 -1.17 20.57
C GLY A 145 0.30 -2.26 21.62
N GLN A 146 -0.58 -2.07 22.60
CA GLN A 146 -0.88 -3.08 23.61
C GLN A 146 -2.16 -3.84 23.24
N ALA A 147 -2.05 -5.16 23.15
CA ALA A 147 -3.18 -6.06 22.97
C ALA A 147 -3.69 -6.56 24.33
N GLU A 148 -4.81 -7.30 24.34
CA GLU A 148 -5.30 -7.94 25.57
C GLU A 148 -4.29 -8.94 26.17
N SER A 149 -3.50 -9.57 25.31
CA SER A 149 -2.39 -10.44 25.68
C SER A 149 -1.09 -9.86 25.20
N ALA A 150 -0.10 -9.77 26.09
CA ALA A 150 1.24 -9.27 25.76
C ALA A 150 1.92 -10.04 24.62
N ALA A 151 1.51 -11.28 24.33
CA ALA A 151 2.02 -12.04 23.19
C ALA A 151 1.62 -11.43 21.83
N ASN A 152 0.54 -10.64 21.80
CA ASN A 152 -0.02 -10.02 20.61
C ASN A 152 0.29 -8.51 20.52
N ASP A 153 1.05 -7.96 21.47
CA ASP A 153 1.57 -6.60 21.34
C ASP A 153 2.38 -6.48 20.04
N CYS A 154 2.32 -5.32 19.41
CA CYS A 154 3.02 -5.08 18.15
C CYS A 154 3.63 -3.69 18.11
N VAL A 155 4.67 -3.54 17.29
CA VAL A 155 5.34 -2.26 17.05
C VAL A 155 5.36 -1.95 15.57
N PHE A 156 5.01 -0.72 15.21
CA PHE A 156 5.00 -0.22 13.84
C PHE A 156 5.94 0.98 13.75
N VAL A 157 6.93 0.95 12.87
CA VAL A 157 7.83 2.08 12.62
C VAL A 157 7.44 2.71 11.29
N LEU A 158 6.95 3.95 11.33
CA LEU A 158 6.43 4.66 10.18
C LEU A 158 7.50 5.53 9.52
N LEU A 159 7.59 5.43 8.20
CA LEU A 159 8.51 6.16 7.34
C LEU A 159 10.00 6.08 7.76
N PRO A 160 10.52 4.91 8.21
CA PRO A 160 11.89 4.85 8.69
C PRO A 160 12.91 5.21 7.60
N THR A 161 13.95 5.91 7.99
CA THR A 161 15.14 6.24 7.20
C THR A 161 16.31 5.32 7.54
N ALA A 162 17.35 5.28 6.70
CA ALA A 162 18.53 4.45 6.96
C ALA A 162 19.21 4.78 8.30
N GLU A 163 19.21 6.06 8.70
CA GLU A 163 19.78 6.52 9.97
C GLU A 163 19.04 5.95 11.20
N CYS A 164 17.76 5.59 11.04
CA CYS A 164 16.94 5.04 12.13
C CYS A 164 17.22 3.56 12.42
N VAL A 165 18.01 2.86 11.60
CA VAL A 165 18.19 1.39 11.70
C VAL A 165 18.71 0.96 13.07
N LYS A 166 19.61 1.74 13.67
CA LYS A 166 20.12 1.44 15.01
C LYS A 166 19.02 1.48 16.07
N ALA A 167 18.14 2.49 16.01
CA ALA A 167 16.99 2.60 16.92
C ALA A 167 15.98 1.47 16.68
N ILE A 168 15.75 1.10 15.42
CA ILE A 168 14.87 -0.01 15.05
C ILE A 168 15.41 -1.33 15.60
N ARG A 169 16.73 -1.59 15.55
CA ARG A 169 17.35 -2.77 16.17
C ARG A 169 17.12 -2.83 17.68
N SER A 170 17.28 -1.70 18.38
CA SER A 170 17.00 -1.65 19.82
C SER A 170 15.53 -1.86 20.14
N LEU A 171 14.61 -1.44 19.26
CA LEU A 171 13.18 -1.77 19.38
C LEU A 171 12.92 -3.25 19.13
N ASP A 172 13.54 -3.83 18.10
CA ASP A 172 13.45 -5.25 17.75
C ASP A 172 13.87 -6.16 18.92
N GLU A 173 14.99 -5.85 19.57
CA GLU A 173 15.45 -6.54 20.78
C GLU A 173 14.41 -6.49 21.92
N GLN A 174 13.75 -5.35 22.11
CA GLN A 174 12.68 -5.20 23.11
C GLN A 174 11.41 -5.95 22.72
N VAL A 175 11.02 -5.90 21.45
CA VAL A 175 9.86 -6.62 20.90
C VAL A 175 10.07 -8.13 21.06
N GLY A 176 11.29 -8.62 20.85
CA GLY A 176 11.64 -10.02 20.98
C GLY A 176 11.08 -10.89 19.83
N PRO A 177 11.35 -12.20 19.84
CA PRO A 177 11.26 -13.04 18.65
C PRO A 177 9.84 -13.46 18.24
N LYS A 178 8.82 -13.14 19.04
CA LYS A 178 7.43 -13.62 18.83
C LYS A 178 6.45 -12.54 18.41
N ARG A 179 6.73 -11.30 18.77
CA ARG A 179 5.84 -10.16 18.53
C ARG A 179 6.15 -9.49 17.20
N ASN A 180 5.12 -8.92 16.58
CA ASN A 180 5.25 -8.27 15.29
C ASN A 180 5.99 -6.93 15.42
N LEU A 181 7.00 -6.75 14.58
CA LEU A 181 7.61 -5.45 14.29
C LEU A 181 7.47 -5.17 12.79
N VAL A 182 6.82 -4.05 12.47
CA VAL A 182 6.40 -3.71 11.12
C VAL A 182 7.04 -2.39 10.69
N LEU A 183 7.75 -2.39 9.56
CA LEU A 183 8.23 -1.17 8.91
C LEU A 183 7.17 -0.72 7.91
N VAL A 184 6.62 0.47 8.12
CA VAL A 184 5.58 1.04 7.27
C VAL A 184 6.17 2.10 6.37
N ASN A 185 6.04 1.94 5.06
CA ASN A 185 6.57 2.85 4.06
C ASN A 185 8.06 3.21 4.28
N PRO A 186 8.97 2.23 4.44
CA PRO A 186 10.39 2.53 4.58
C PRO A 186 10.87 3.40 3.41
N GLN A 187 11.63 4.46 3.74
CA GLN A 187 12.04 5.47 2.75
C GLN A 187 13.13 4.94 1.82
N TRP A 188 13.93 3.99 2.29
CA TRP A 188 14.91 3.31 1.45
C TRP A 188 14.25 2.38 0.43
N ARG A 189 14.90 2.28 -0.73
CA ARG A 189 14.58 1.41 -1.86
C ARG A 189 15.80 0.63 -2.36
N ARG A 190 17.00 1.09 -2.05
CA ARG A 190 18.27 0.55 -2.56
C ARG A 190 19.31 0.48 -1.45
N ARG A 191 20.30 -0.42 -1.58
CA ARG A 191 21.40 -0.49 -0.60
C ARG A 191 22.18 0.83 -0.54
N SER A 192 22.27 1.57 -1.65
CA SER A 192 22.91 2.89 -1.69
C SER A 192 22.27 3.92 -0.75
N ASP A 193 21.02 3.71 -0.33
CA ASP A 193 20.31 4.62 0.58
C ASP A 193 20.86 4.53 2.02
N PHE A 194 21.70 3.53 2.29
CA PHE A 194 22.46 3.34 3.53
C PHE A 194 23.91 3.84 3.38
N GLY A 195 24.17 4.60 2.29
CA GLY A 195 25.48 5.12 1.95
C GLY A 195 25.77 6.48 2.56
N GLY A 196 27.00 6.65 3.03
CA GLY A 196 27.56 7.94 3.44
C GLY A 196 28.93 8.19 2.81
N PHE A 197 29.64 9.20 3.33
CA PHE A 197 30.98 9.56 2.85
C PHE A 197 31.99 8.40 2.86
N PHE A 198 31.77 7.39 3.72
CA PHE A 198 32.64 6.23 3.90
C PHE A 198 32.16 4.95 3.18
N GLY A 199 31.17 5.06 2.29
CA GLY A 199 30.56 3.91 1.62
C GLY A 199 29.23 3.49 2.23
N ILE A 200 28.76 2.29 1.86
CA ILE A 200 27.48 1.72 2.30
C ILE A 200 27.62 1.07 3.68
N ASP A 201 26.72 1.38 4.61
CA ASP A 201 26.56 0.61 5.84
C ASP A 201 25.86 -0.73 5.54
N GLU A 202 26.67 -1.72 5.16
CA GLU A 202 26.22 -3.07 4.81
C GLU A 202 25.50 -3.78 5.97
N SER A 203 25.83 -3.45 7.22
CA SER A 203 25.17 -4.02 8.38
C SER A 203 23.72 -3.54 8.44
N SER A 204 23.52 -2.24 8.32
CA SER A 204 22.17 -1.65 8.34
C SER A 204 21.34 -2.07 7.12
N ALA A 205 21.95 -2.12 5.94
CA ALA A 205 21.29 -2.62 4.73
C ALA A 205 20.82 -4.08 4.89
N ARG A 206 21.70 -4.99 5.35
CA ARG A 206 21.34 -6.40 5.59
C ARG A 206 20.25 -6.56 6.65
N TYR A 207 20.26 -5.73 7.69
CA TYR A 207 19.20 -5.76 8.70
C TYR A 207 17.86 -5.30 8.13
N ALA A 208 17.84 -4.31 7.25
CA ALA A 208 16.60 -3.92 6.55
C ALA A 208 16.09 -5.02 5.61
N GLU A 209 16.99 -5.80 4.97
CA GLU A 209 16.64 -6.95 4.11
C GLU A 209 16.02 -8.12 4.88
N PHE A 210 16.20 -8.18 6.19
CA PHE A 210 15.59 -9.23 7.02
C PHE A 210 14.05 -9.11 7.09
N TYR A 211 13.51 -7.92 6.84
CA TYR A 211 12.07 -7.70 6.89
C TYR A 211 11.40 -8.23 5.63
N GLN A 212 10.41 -9.09 5.81
CA GLN A 212 9.68 -9.67 4.69
C GLN A 212 8.59 -8.72 4.20
N PRO A 213 8.48 -8.42 2.90
CA PRO A 213 7.33 -7.69 2.37
C PRO A 213 6.08 -8.56 2.52
N THR A 214 5.17 -8.17 3.40
CA THR A 214 3.91 -8.91 3.62
C THR A 214 2.73 -8.22 2.97
N PHE A 215 2.80 -6.91 2.79
CA PHE A 215 1.84 -6.14 2.01
C PHE A 215 2.52 -5.01 1.26
N SER A 216 2.23 -4.82 -0.02
CA SER A 216 2.75 -3.67 -0.77
C SER A 216 1.72 -3.22 -1.79
N LEU A 217 1.24 -2.00 -1.68
CA LEU A 217 0.50 -1.32 -2.73
C LEU A 217 1.26 -0.05 -3.11
N THR A 218 1.72 0.01 -4.35
CA THR A 218 2.45 1.17 -4.88
C THR A 218 1.84 1.64 -6.19
N ASN A 219 2.00 2.91 -6.49
CA ASN A 219 1.58 3.54 -7.74
C ASN A 219 2.80 4.17 -8.42
N LEU A 220 2.94 3.99 -9.73
CA LEU A 220 4.01 4.59 -10.53
C LEU A 220 3.54 4.90 -11.95
N ILE A 221 4.31 5.73 -12.66
CA ILE A 221 4.19 5.87 -14.11
C ILE A 221 5.17 4.95 -14.81
N CYS A 222 4.67 4.17 -15.76
CA CYS A 222 5.47 3.36 -16.68
C CYS A 222 5.02 3.65 -18.11
N GLU A 223 5.96 4.10 -18.96
CA GLU A 223 5.69 4.46 -20.37
C GLU A 223 4.51 5.43 -20.55
N GLY A 224 4.32 6.34 -19.59
CA GLY A 224 3.22 7.31 -19.59
C GLY A 224 1.87 6.72 -19.16
N GLU A 225 1.82 5.49 -18.69
CA GLU A 225 0.66 4.86 -18.07
C GLU A 225 0.75 4.85 -16.55
N SER A 226 -0.38 5.05 -15.87
CA SER A 226 -0.45 4.86 -14.42
C SER A 226 -0.67 3.40 -14.08
N VAL A 227 0.24 2.87 -13.27
CA VAL A 227 0.31 1.46 -12.93
C VAL A 227 0.36 1.29 -11.41
N ARG A 228 -0.50 0.42 -10.89
CA ARG A 228 -0.45 -0.06 -9.51
C ARG A 228 0.22 -1.42 -9.43
N ILE A 229 1.07 -1.60 -8.45
CA ILE A 229 1.71 -2.88 -8.14
C ILE A 229 1.24 -3.30 -6.75
N LEU A 230 0.58 -4.45 -6.67
CA LEU A 230 0.08 -5.03 -5.44
C LEU A 230 0.83 -6.32 -5.12
N HIS A 231 1.19 -6.48 -3.85
CA HIS A 231 1.57 -7.75 -3.26
C HIS A 231 0.86 -7.95 -1.93
N ASN A 232 0.33 -9.15 -1.74
CA ASN A 232 -0.19 -9.66 -0.48
C ASN A 232 0.61 -10.92 -0.14
N TYR A 233 0.80 -11.19 1.14
CA TYR A 233 1.47 -12.41 1.58
C TYR A 233 0.83 -13.65 0.96
N ASN A 234 1.66 -14.60 0.50
CA ASN A 234 1.28 -15.80 -0.26
C ASN A 234 0.69 -15.58 -1.67
N TRP A 235 0.65 -14.35 -2.18
CA TRP A 235 0.24 -14.04 -3.55
C TRP A 235 1.42 -13.56 -4.41
N PRO A 236 1.39 -13.78 -5.74
CA PRO A 236 2.35 -13.15 -6.64
C PRO A 236 2.22 -11.62 -6.58
N TRP A 237 3.26 -10.94 -7.05
CA TRP A 237 3.15 -9.54 -7.41
C TRP A 237 2.19 -9.41 -8.58
N ARG A 238 1.23 -8.49 -8.49
CA ARG A 238 0.24 -8.24 -9.54
C ARG A 238 0.31 -6.79 -9.98
N VAL A 239 0.28 -6.59 -11.28
CA VAL A 239 0.41 -5.28 -11.93
C VAL A 239 -0.95 -4.91 -12.52
N TYR A 240 -1.41 -3.69 -12.25
CA TYR A 240 -2.70 -3.18 -12.70
C TYR A 240 -2.50 -1.87 -13.46
N LEU A 241 -3.14 -1.74 -14.62
CA LEU A 241 -3.21 -0.53 -15.43
C LEU A 241 -4.43 0.29 -15.05
N ARG A 242 -4.26 1.59 -14.87
CA ARG A 242 -5.37 2.53 -14.75
C ARG A 242 -6.11 2.63 -16.08
N GLU A 243 -7.41 2.38 -16.08
CA GLU A 243 -8.29 2.60 -17.23
C GLU A 243 -9.33 3.65 -16.87
N GLU A 244 -9.55 4.62 -17.76
CA GLU A 244 -10.66 5.57 -17.64
C GLU A 244 -11.88 5.00 -18.37
N LEU A 245 -12.98 4.87 -17.64
CA LEU A 245 -14.25 4.41 -18.16
C LEU A 245 -14.98 5.54 -18.90
N VAL A 246 -15.91 5.18 -19.78
CA VAL A 246 -16.67 6.13 -20.63
C VAL A 246 -17.47 7.15 -19.79
N ASN A 247 -17.86 6.78 -18.58
CA ASN A 247 -18.58 7.65 -17.65
C ASN A 247 -17.66 8.58 -16.83
N GLY A 248 -16.35 8.52 -17.03
CA GLY A 248 -15.34 9.28 -16.28
C GLY A 248 -14.88 8.60 -14.98
N ASP A 249 -15.41 7.43 -14.64
CA ASP A 249 -14.91 6.65 -13.51
C ASP A 249 -13.55 6.01 -13.85
N VAL A 250 -12.79 5.67 -12.81
CA VAL A 250 -11.49 5.00 -12.95
C VAL A 250 -11.63 3.55 -12.54
N ASP A 251 -11.14 2.65 -13.40
CA ASP A 251 -10.97 1.23 -13.09
C ASP A 251 -9.48 0.83 -13.16
N TRP A 252 -9.17 -0.36 -12.67
CA TRP A 252 -7.83 -0.92 -12.63
C TRP A 252 -7.82 -2.33 -13.18
N LYS A 253 -7.36 -2.47 -14.42
CA LYS A 253 -7.28 -3.74 -15.13
C LYS A 253 -5.96 -4.44 -14.85
N MET A 254 -6.00 -5.72 -14.51
CA MET A 254 -4.78 -6.51 -14.31
C MET A 254 -4.02 -6.69 -15.63
N LEU A 255 -2.74 -6.30 -15.65
CA LEU A 255 -1.81 -6.48 -16.77
C LEU A 255 -1.10 -7.82 -16.72
N GLY A 256 -0.75 -8.28 -15.52
CA GLY A 256 0.01 -9.50 -15.34
C GLY A 256 0.44 -9.71 -13.90
N GLU A 257 1.14 -10.81 -13.69
CA GLU A 257 1.65 -11.21 -12.39
C GLU A 257 3.09 -11.73 -12.49
N LYS A 258 3.82 -11.66 -11.38
CA LYS A 258 5.16 -12.20 -11.22
C LYS A 258 5.24 -12.97 -9.91
N PRO A 259 5.70 -14.23 -9.91
CA PRO A 259 5.80 -15.03 -8.69
C PRO A 259 6.60 -14.32 -7.60
N PHE A 260 6.13 -14.45 -6.36
CA PHE A 260 6.87 -13.99 -5.19
C PHE A 260 8.12 -14.85 -4.98
N ALA A 261 9.28 -14.23 -4.86
CA ALA A 261 10.51 -14.93 -4.51
C ALA A 261 10.70 -14.88 -2.99
N LYS A 262 10.49 -16.01 -2.29
CA LYS A 262 10.63 -16.10 -0.82
C LYS A 262 12.05 -15.79 -0.32
N THR A 263 13.05 -16.10 -1.13
CA THR A 263 14.44 -15.77 -0.84
C THR A 263 14.73 -14.40 -1.42
N PRO A 264 15.38 -13.47 -0.68
CA PRO A 264 16.12 -12.38 -1.32
C PRO A 264 16.94 -12.98 -2.46
N PRO A 265 17.01 -12.33 -3.65
CA PRO A 265 17.83 -12.86 -4.75
C PRO A 265 19.20 -13.25 -4.19
N GLU A 266 19.58 -14.52 -4.38
CA GLU A 266 20.77 -15.12 -3.76
C GLU A 266 21.94 -14.15 -3.81
N GLU A 267 22.67 -14.00 -2.69
CA GLU A 267 23.95 -13.30 -2.64
C GLU A 267 24.83 -13.86 -3.75
N GLY A 268 24.92 -13.16 -4.89
CA GLY A 268 25.72 -13.56 -6.02
C GLY A 268 25.00 -14.14 -7.24
N ASN A 269 23.67 -14.19 -7.32
CA ASN A 269 23.04 -14.38 -8.64
C ASN A 269 23.14 -13.07 -9.42
N GLU A 270 24.02 -13.11 -10.42
CA GLU A 270 24.22 -12.12 -11.46
C GLU A 270 22.91 -11.83 -12.20
N GLN A 271 21.98 -11.08 -11.59
CA GLN A 271 21.28 -10.10 -12.41
C GLN A 271 22.37 -9.27 -13.08
N PRO A 272 22.33 -9.08 -14.40
CA PRO A 272 23.41 -8.38 -15.10
C PRO A 272 23.68 -7.10 -14.32
N TRP A 273 24.92 -6.99 -13.84
CA TRP A 273 25.47 -5.91 -13.02
C TRP A 273 25.47 -4.58 -13.80
N ASN A 274 24.33 -4.20 -14.38
CA ASN A 274 24.18 -3.09 -15.29
C ASN A 274 24.05 -1.76 -14.55
N ASN A 275 23.78 -1.77 -13.24
CA ASN A 275 23.85 -0.58 -12.38
C ASN A 275 24.74 -0.81 -11.14
N LYS A 276 26.06 -0.87 -11.35
CA LYS A 276 27.09 -0.89 -10.28
C LYS A 276 27.02 0.28 -9.28
N ARG A 277 26.28 1.34 -9.58
CA ARG A 277 26.18 2.55 -8.73
C ARG A 277 25.19 2.43 -7.58
N ASP A 278 24.21 1.53 -7.67
CA ASP A 278 22.99 1.65 -6.87
C ASP A 278 22.93 0.61 -5.73
N GLY A 279 23.86 -0.35 -5.70
CA GLY A 279 23.97 -1.40 -4.68
C GLY A 279 22.87 -2.48 -4.71
N GLY A 280 21.93 -2.43 -5.65
CA GLY A 280 20.81 -3.39 -5.73
C GLY A 280 19.56 -2.90 -4.98
N ARG A 281 18.40 -3.49 -5.32
CA ARG A 281 17.10 -3.12 -4.76
C ARG A 281 16.85 -3.85 -3.44
N LEU A 282 16.41 -3.10 -2.43
CA LEU A 282 15.98 -3.63 -1.14
C LEU A 282 14.51 -3.99 -1.19
N LEU A 283 14.15 -5.08 -0.49
CA LEU A 283 12.77 -5.55 -0.42
C LEU A 283 12.18 -5.88 -1.81
N ASP A 284 13.03 -6.17 -2.80
CA ASP A 284 12.58 -6.42 -4.17
C ASP A 284 11.79 -7.73 -4.23
N TYR A 285 12.20 -8.84 -3.57
CA TYR A 285 11.43 -10.12 -3.46
C TYR A 285 10.68 -10.55 -4.74
N GLY A 286 11.28 -10.31 -5.91
CA GLY A 286 10.65 -10.60 -7.21
C GLY A 286 9.63 -9.56 -7.68
N GLN A 287 9.65 -8.33 -7.17
CA GLN A 287 8.85 -7.21 -7.65
C GLN A 287 9.10 -7.03 -9.15
N PRO A 288 8.05 -6.77 -9.94
CA PRO A 288 8.21 -6.44 -11.35
C PRO A 288 9.14 -5.24 -11.54
N SER A 289 10.20 -5.44 -12.31
CA SER A 289 11.08 -4.39 -12.78
C SER A 289 10.34 -3.48 -13.76
N TYR A 290 10.89 -2.30 -14.00
CA TYR A 290 10.30 -1.36 -14.97
C TYR A 290 10.20 -2.00 -16.36
N GLN A 291 11.23 -2.74 -16.79
CA GLN A 291 11.23 -3.42 -18.09
C GLN A 291 10.17 -4.52 -18.17
N GLU A 292 9.98 -5.32 -17.12
CA GLU A 292 8.94 -6.35 -17.09
C GLU A 292 7.54 -5.72 -17.18
N ILE A 293 7.32 -4.56 -16.54
CA ILE A 293 6.06 -3.81 -16.66
C ILE A 293 5.87 -3.29 -18.09
N ILE A 294 6.93 -2.79 -18.75
CA ILE A 294 6.88 -2.41 -20.17
C ILE A 294 6.46 -3.60 -21.03
N ASP A 295 7.03 -4.77 -20.77
CA ASP A 295 6.73 -5.96 -21.56
C ASP A 295 5.29 -6.42 -21.33
N MET A 296 4.78 -6.34 -20.09
CA MET A 296 3.35 -6.56 -19.79
C MET A 296 2.44 -5.55 -20.50
N LEU A 297 2.82 -4.27 -20.56
CA LEU A 297 2.08 -3.24 -21.30
C LEU A 297 2.02 -3.55 -22.80
N LYS A 298 3.15 -3.91 -23.41
CA LYS A 298 3.23 -4.26 -24.84
C LYS A 298 2.39 -5.48 -25.21
N LEU A 299 2.18 -6.40 -24.26
CA LEU A 299 1.32 -7.57 -24.44
C LEU A 299 -0.16 -7.26 -24.19
N SER A 300 -0.50 -6.11 -23.60
CA SER A 300 -1.87 -5.71 -23.33
C SER A 300 -2.62 -5.39 -24.63
N PRO A 301 -3.81 -5.97 -24.86
CA PRO A 301 -4.60 -5.68 -26.05
C PRO A 301 -4.94 -4.19 -26.17
N GLY A 302 -4.58 -3.59 -27.31
CA GLY A 302 -4.88 -2.19 -27.62
C GLY A 302 -3.87 -1.18 -27.07
N TYR A 303 -2.79 -1.62 -26.42
CA TYR A 303 -1.74 -0.70 -26.00
C TYR A 303 -0.99 -0.11 -27.19
N VAL A 304 -0.86 1.21 -27.20
CA VAL A 304 -0.09 1.97 -28.20
C VAL A 304 1.04 2.69 -27.47
N PRO A 305 2.32 2.40 -27.77
CA PRO A 305 3.44 3.08 -27.13
C PRO A 305 3.36 4.60 -27.32
N LYS A 306 3.40 5.32 -26.18
CA LYS A 306 3.43 6.78 -26.16
C LYS A 306 4.79 7.31 -26.62
N ASN A 307 4.76 8.41 -27.38
CA ASN A 307 5.99 9.11 -27.77
C ASN A 307 6.63 9.83 -26.55
N PRO A 308 7.89 10.29 -26.65
CA PRO A 308 8.56 10.94 -25.51
C PRO A 308 7.82 12.15 -24.92
N ALA A 309 7.14 12.95 -25.75
CA ALA A 309 6.40 14.12 -25.28
C ALA A 309 5.13 13.71 -24.51
N GLU A 310 4.40 12.70 -24.98
CA GLU A 310 3.24 12.12 -24.30
C GLU A 310 3.63 11.50 -22.96
N ARG A 311 4.76 10.77 -22.91
CA ARG A 311 5.27 10.19 -21.66
C ARG A 311 5.64 11.25 -20.64
N ALA A 312 6.29 12.34 -21.08
CA ALA A 312 6.61 13.47 -20.22
C ALA A 312 5.34 14.15 -19.69
N ALA A 313 4.35 14.42 -20.56
CA ALA A 313 3.07 15.01 -20.17
C ALA A 313 2.32 14.15 -19.15
N ALA A 314 2.28 12.83 -19.35
CA ALA A 314 1.65 11.90 -18.41
C ALA A 314 2.39 11.84 -17.07
N ALA A 315 3.73 11.90 -17.07
CA ALA A 315 4.51 11.99 -15.83
C ALA A 315 4.19 13.28 -15.05
N PHE A 316 4.05 14.43 -15.73
CA PHE A 316 3.62 15.67 -15.09
C PHE A 316 2.19 15.59 -14.54
N ALA A 317 1.26 15.02 -15.29
CA ALA A 317 -0.12 14.82 -14.84
C ALA A 317 -0.18 13.89 -13.61
N PHE A 318 0.58 12.80 -13.62
CA PHE A 318 0.68 11.89 -12.47
C PHE A 318 1.25 12.55 -11.25
N ILE A 319 2.32 13.34 -11.41
CA ILE A 319 2.88 14.15 -10.33
C ILE A 319 1.78 15.04 -9.77
N LYS A 320 0.94 15.66 -10.60
CA LYS A 320 -0.18 16.49 -10.15
C LYS A 320 -1.34 15.71 -9.49
N ASP A 321 -1.59 14.47 -9.92
CA ASP A 321 -2.71 13.65 -9.42
C ASP A 321 -2.33 12.76 -8.22
N THR A 322 -1.02 12.57 -7.99
CA THR A 322 -0.46 11.73 -6.91
C THR A 322 0.23 12.57 -5.83
N LEU A 323 0.53 13.85 -6.11
CA LEU A 323 0.96 14.87 -5.15
C LEU A 323 -0.16 15.88 -4.89
#